data_AF-A0A6B3HW21-F1
#
_entry.id   AF-A0A6B3HW21-F1
#
_cell.length_a   1.000
_cell.length_b   1.000
_cell.length_c   1.000
_cell.angle_alpha   90.00
_cell.angle_beta   90.00
_cell.angle_gamma   90.00
#
_symmetry.space_group_name_H-M   'P 1'
#
loop_
_entity.id
_entity.type
_entity.pdbx_description
1 polymer ?
#
loop_
_entity_poly.entity_id
_entity_poly.type
_entity_poly.pdbx_seq_one_letter_code
_entity_poly.pdbx_strand_id
1 'polypeptide(L)'
;STTHFEGDEDGNVAALHLVEVEFKDGKLEQKPGTERRIPAQLVTLAMGFTGTDQSNGLVQQFGLELDQRGNVARDENYATNVDGVYVAGDAGRGQSLIVWAIAEGRSAARG
;
A
#
# COMPACT_ATOMS: atom_id res chain seq x y z
N SER A 1 18.09 -3.28 1.70
CA SER A 1 17.10 -2.46 2.42
C SER A 1 17.68 -1.09 2.70
N THR A 2 16.89 -0.03 2.54
CA THR A 2 17.22 1.33 3.01
C THR A 2 17.22 1.36 4.55
N THR A 3 18.20 2.00 5.17
CA THR A 3 18.28 2.15 6.63
C THR A 3 17.94 3.56 7.09
N HIS A 4 18.52 4.59 6.46
CA HIS A 4 18.23 5.99 6.75
C HIS A 4 18.62 6.92 5.58
N PHE A 5 18.19 8.18 5.68
CA PHE A 5 18.64 9.28 4.81
C PHE A 5 19.63 10.14 5.57
N GLU A 6 20.65 10.61 4.87
CA GLU A 6 21.61 11.61 5.36
C GLU A 6 21.20 12.98 4.82
N GLY A 7 21.12 13.98 5.69
CA GLY A 7 20.88 15.37 5.32
C GLY A 7 22.17 16.19 5.29
N ASP A 8 22.19 17.25 4.48
CA ASP A 8 23.20 18.30 4.53
C ASP A 8 22.89 19.33 5.65
N GLU A 9 23.75 20.35 5.78
CA GLU A 9 23.62 21.42 6.80
C GLU A 9 22.35 22.26 6.62
N ASP A 10 21.79 22.30 5.42
CA ASP A 10 20.57 23.05 5.07
C ASP A 10 19.30 22.19 5.20
N GLY A 11 19.44 20.91 5.58
CA GLY A 11 18.33 19.97 5.77
C GLY A 11 17.84 19.29 4.49
N ASN A 12 18.56 19.41 3.37
CA ASN A 12 18.26 18.68 2.14
C ASN A 12 18.87 17.28 2.17
N VAL A 13 18.31 16.32 1.44
CA VAL A 13 18.92 14.99 1.33
C VAL A 13 20.27 15.07 0.59
N ALA A 14 21.28 14.42 1.16
CA ALA A 14 22.64 14.33 0.61
C ALA A 14 23.02 12.89 0.22
N ALA A 15 22.47 11.89 0.92
CA ALA A 15 22.70 10.48 0.61
C ALA A 15 21.62 9.53 1.14
N LEU A 16 21.55 8.37 0.49
CA LEU A 16 20.82 7.19 0.91
C LEU A 16 21.79 6.18 1.53
N HIS A 17 21.48 5.70 2.73
CA HIS A 17 22.19 4.59 3.36
C HIS A 17 21.38 3.31 3.27
N LEU A 18 22.06 2.22 2.92
CA LEU A 18 21.41 0.93 2.73
C LEU A 18 22.34 -0.22 3.06
N VAL A 19 21.74 -1.37 3.31
CA VAL A 19 22.40 -2.66 3.61
C VAL A 19 21.80 -3.75 2.73
N GLU A 20 22.56 -4.76 2.32
CA GLU A 20 21.96 -5.94 1.69
C GLU A 20 21.10 -6.69 2.71
N VAL A 21 20.04 -7.33 2.20
CA VAL A 21 19.20 -8.20 3.00
C VAL A 21 19.08 -9.56 2.34
N GLU A 22 18.94 -10.59 3.15
CA GLU A 22 18.68 -11.95 2.72
C GLU A 22 17.41 -12.48 3.38
N PHE A 23 16.73 -13.40 2.71
CA PHE A 23 15.53 -14.03 3.25
C PHE A 23 15.92 -15.34 3.94
N LYS A 24 15.80 -15.39 5.26
CA LYS A 24 16.12 -16.54 6.11
C LYS A 24 14.95 -16.84 7.02
N ASP A 25 14.52 -18.10 7.06
CA ASP A 25 13.44 -18.59 7.95
C ASP A 25 12.16 -17.73 7.94
N GLY A 26 11.76 -17.25 6.76
CA GLY A 26 10.55 -16.43 6.60
C GLY A 26 10.73 -14.95 6.95
N LYS A 27 11.95 -14.51 7.27
CA LYS A 27 12.27 -13.14 7.68
C LYS A 27 13.33 -12.53 6.76
N LEU A 28 13.21 -11.22 6.54
CA LEU A 28 14.27 -10.43 5.93
C LEU A 28 15.30 -10.06 7.00
N GLU A 29 16.53 -10.53 6.84
CA GLU A 29 17.65 -10.25 7.74
C GLU A 29 18.71 -9.39 7.03
N GLN A 30 19.32 -8.45 7.75
CA GLN A 30 20.40 -7.63 7.22
C GLN A 30 21.69 -8.46 7.14
N LYS A 31 22.47 -8.26 6.08
CA LYS A 31 23.77 -8.89 5.90
C LYS A 31 24.88 -7.92 6.34
N PRO A 32 25.50 -8.10 7.52
CA PRO A 32 26.50 -7.17 8.03
C PRO A 32 27.70 -7.02 7.09
N GLY A 33 28.29 -5.82 7.03
CA GLY A 33 29.44 -5.54 6.16
C GLY A 33 29.07 -5.20 4.72
N THR A 34 27.78 -5.08 4.40
CA THR A 34 27.27 -4.69 3.07
C THR A 34 26.68 -3.28 3.05
N GLU A 35 26.98 -2.49 4.09
CA GLU A 35 26.53 -1.12 4.23
C GLU A 35 27.14 -0.27 3.11
N ARG A 36 26.30 0.49 2.41
CA ARG A 36 26.74 1.41 1.36
C ARG A 36 26.01 2.73 1.43
N ARG A 37 26.74 3.79 1.08
CA ARG A 37 26.25 5.15 0.94
C ARG A 37 26.13 5.50 -0.54
N ILE A 38 24.93 5.90 -0.97
CA ILE A 38 24.68 6.40 -2.32
C ILE A 38 24.39 7.90 -2.24
N PRO A 39 25.25 8.78 -2.79
CA PRO A 39 24.94 10.21 -2.88
C PRO A 39 23.63 10.45 -3.66
N ALA A 40 22.74 11.27 -3.13
CA ALA A 40 21.45 11.58 -3.75
C ALA A 40 20.92 12.93 -3.27
N GLN A 41 20.40 13.76 -4.18
CA GLN A 41 19.71 15.02 -3.85
C GLN A 41 18.17 14.90 -3.88
N LEU A 42 17.64 13.73 -4.27
CA LEU A 42 16.20 13.45 -4.29
C LEU A 42 15.97 11.95 -4.05
N VAL A 43 15.00 11.63 -3.19
CA VAL A 43 14.54 10.27 -2.95
C VAL A 43 13.03 10.21 -3.12
N THR A 44 12.54 9.38 -4.05
CA THR A 44 11.10 9.18 -4.28
C THR A 44 10.65 7.86 -3.67
N LEU A 45 9.74 7.92 -2.69
CA LEU A 45 9.20 6.72 -2.05
C LEU A 45 8.04 6.13 -2.87
N ALA A 46 8.31 5.03 -3.56
CA ALA A 46 7.33 4.27 -4.33
C ALA A 46 6.93 2.98 -3.61
N MET A 47 6.54 3.08 -2.33
CA MET A 47 6.24 1.93 -1.46
C MET A 47 4.77 1.45 -1.55
N GLY A 48 3.97 2.09 -2.41
CA GLY A 48 2.53 1.85 -2.49
C GLY A 48 1.75 2.50 -1.35
N PHE A 49 0.51 2.04 -1.19
CA PHE A 49 -0.47 2.45 -0.19
C PHE A 49 -1.17 1.22 0.37
N THR A 50 -1.73 1.34 1.57
CA THR A 50 -2.45 0.27 2.25
C THR A 50 -3.87 0.71 2.55
N GLY A 51 -4.84 -0.13 2.18
CA GLY A 51 -6.25 0.13 2.43
C GLY A 51 -6.84 1.28 1.63
N THR A 52 -8.11 1.58 1.91
CA THR A 52 -8.86 2.70 1.36
C THR A 52 -8.64 3.96 2.19
N ASP A 53 -8.55 5.11 1.53
CA ASP A 53 -8.48 6.41 2.21
C ASP A 53 -9.75 6.70 3.01
N GLN A 54 -9.57 6.89 4.32
CA GLN A 54 -10.65 7.22 5.26
C GLN A 54 -10.78 8.72 5.52
N SER A 55 -9.77 9.52 5.15
CA SER A 55 -9.70 10.95 5.50
C SER A 55 -10.75 11.79 4.75
N ASN A 56 -11.21 11.32 3.59
CA ASN A 56 -12.29 11.94 2.83
C ASN A 56 -13.69 11.73 3.44
N GLY A 57 -13.83 10.90 4.49
CA GLY A 57 -15.07 10.67 5.21
C GLY A 57 -16.06 9.70 4.56
N LEU A 58 -15.81 9.19 3.34
CA LEU A 58 -16.76 8.34 2.62
C LEU A 58 -17.05 7.03 3.36
N VAL A 59 -16.01 6.36 3.86
CA VAL A 59 -16.16 5.11 4.63
C VAL A 59 -17.10 5.32 5.82
N GLN A 60 -16.91 6.41 6.57
CA GLN A 60 -17.72 6.74 7.72
C GLN A 60 -19.15 7.14 7.33
N GLN A 61 -19.31 7.98 6.31
CA GLN A 61 -20.62 8.48 5.89
C GLN A 61 -21.55 7.38 5.38
N PHE A 62 -20.99 6.39 4.68
CA PHE A 62 -21.75 5.22 4.25
C PHE A 62 -21.89 4.15 5.33
N GLY A 63 -21.10 4.20 6.42
CA GLY A 63 -21.10 3.17 7.46
C GLY A 63 -20.45 1.86 7.00
N LEU A 64 -19.42 1.95 6.16
CA LEU A 64 -18.73 0.80 5.57
C LEU A 64 -17.78 0.14 6.57
N GLU A 65 -17.82 -1.18 6.64
CA GLU A 65 -16.84 -1.98 7.37
C GLU A 65 -15.56 -2.16 6.54
N LEU A 66 -14.41 -2.27 7.22
CA LEU A 66 -13.11 -2.52 6.60
C LEU A 66 -12.57 -3.90 6.99
N ASP A 67 -11.84 -4.53 6.09
CA ASP A 67 -11.08 -5.75 6.38
C ASP A 67 -9.81 -5.47 7.20
N GLN A 68 -9.09 -6.53 7.58
CA GLN A 68 -7.85 -6.42 8.35
C GLN A 68 -6.71 -5.67 7.63
N ARG A 69 -6.84 -5.45 6.32
CA ARG A 69 -5.89 -4.74 5.47
C ARG A 69 -6.34 -3.30 5.20
N GLY A 70 -7.46 -2.86 5.77
CA GLY A 70 -8.03 -1.54 5.61
C GLY A 70 -8.77 -1.32 4.28
N ASN A 71 -9.06 -2.38 3.53
CA ASN A 71 -9.92 -2.29 2.33
C ASN A 71 -11.39 -2.34 2.75
N VAL A 72 -12.29 -1.80 1.94
CA VAL A 72 -13.73 -1.95 2.16
C VAL A 72 -14.09 -3.43 2.12
N ALA A 73 -14.65 -3.93 3.23
CA ALA A 73 -15.05 -5.31 3.36
C ALA A 73 -16.18 -5.63 2.37
N ARG A 74 -16.09 -6.79 1.73
CA ARG A 74 -17.09 -7.26 0.77
C ARG A 74 -17.24 -8.77 0.79
N ASP A 75 -18.38 -9.23 0.32
CA ASP A 75 -18.63 -10.65 0.06
C ASP A 75 -18.17 -11.09 -1.35
N GLU A 76 -18.46 -12.35 -1.70
CA GLU A 76 -18.15 -12.94 -3.01
C GLU A 76 -18.89 -12.26 -4.17
N ASN A 77 -20.03 -11.61 -3.89
CA ASN A 77 -20.84 -10.86 -4.84
C ASN A 77 -20.47 -9.37 -4.89
N TYR A 78 -19.36 -8.97 -4.26
CA TYR A 78 -18.87 -7.59 -4.20
C TYR A 78 -19.76 -6.64 -3.39
N ALA A 79 -20.75 -7.16 -2.66
CA ALA A 79 -21.60 -6.39 -1.78
C ALA A 79 -20.88 -6.07 -0.48
N THR A 80 -21.08 -4.86 0.03
CA THR A 80 -20.58 -4.44 1.35
C THR A 80 -21.55 -4.81 2.46
N ASN A 81 -21.29 -4.39 3.70
CA ASN A 81 -22.25 -4.51 4.80
C ASN A 81 -23.49 -3.61 4.65
N VAL A 82 -23.46 -2.65 3.71
CA VAL A 82 -24.55 -1.70 3.47
C VAL A 82 -25.33 -2.12 2.23
N ASP A 83 -26.64 -2.31 2.40
CA ASP A 83 -27.53 -2.75 1.31
C ASP A 83 -27.50 -1.80 0.11
N GLY A 84 -27.41 -2.36 -1.08
CA GLY A 84 -27.26 -1.60 -2.33
C GLY A 84 -25.90 -0.94 -2.56
N VAL A 85 -24.92 -1.12 -1.65
CA VAL A 85 -23.56 -0.57 -1.81
C VAL A 85 -22.58 -1.71 -2.12
N TYR A 86 -21.85 -1.53 -3.23
CA TYR A 86 -20.89 -2.49 -3.75
C TYR A 86 -19.50 -1.85 -3.87
N VAL A 87 -18.45 -2.66 -3.84
CA VAL A 87 -17.07 -2.19 -4.01
C VAL A 87 -16.26 -3.09 -4.95
N ALA A 88 -15.43 -2.47 -5.78
CA ALA A 88 -14.59 -3.14 -6.76
C ALA A 88 -13.21 -2.49 -6.85
N GLY A 89 -12.24 -3.24 -7.39
CA GLY A 89 -10.89 -2.75 -7.59
C GLY A 89 -10.15 -2.53 -6.28
N ASP A 90 -9.16 -1.65 -6.29
CA ASP A 90 -8.22 -1.46 -5.18
C ASP A 90 -8.92 -1.10 -3.85
N ALA A 91 -10.10 -0.47 -3.88
CA ALA A 91 -10.84 -0.13 -2.68
C ALA A 91 -11.31 -1.36 -1.88
N GLY A 92 -11.64 -2.47 -2.55
CA GLY A 92 -12.06 -3.73 -1.90
C GLY A 92 -11.00 -4.84 -1.95
N ARG A 93 -10.04 -4.76 -2.88
CA ARG A 93 -9.00 -5.78 -3.10
C ARG A 93 -7.65 -5.42 -2.46
N GLY A 94 -7.39 -4.13 -2.30
CA GLY A 94 -6.05 -3.57 -2.18
C GLY A 94 -5.34 -3.49 -3.53
N GLN A 95 -4.17 -2.84 -3.54
CA GLN A 95 -3.40 -2.54 -4.75
C GLN A 95 -3.26 -3.72 -5.70
N SER A 96 -3.70 -3.55 -6.95
CA SER A 96 -3.68 -4.62 -7.93
C SER A 96 -3.55 -4.13 -9.38
N LEU A 97 -3.85 -5.01 -10.33
CA LEU A 97 -3.83 -4.72 -11.76
C LEU A 97 -5.16 -4.09 -12.21
N ILE A 98 -5.09 -3.20 -13.20
CA ILE A 98 -6.26 -2.56 -13.82
C ILE A 98 -7.27 -3.60 -14.33
N VAL A 99 -6.81 -4.74 -14.85
CA VAL A 99 -7.70 -5.81 -15.34
C VAL A 99 -8.60 -6.38 -14.24
N TRP A 100 -8.13 -6.40 -12.98
CA TRP A 100 -8.94 -6.82 -11.85
C TRP A 100 -10.01 -5.78 -11.54
N ALA A 101 -9.66 -4.50 -11.48
CA ALA A 101 -10.66 -3.44 -11.29
C ALA A 101 -11.78 -3.50 -12.34
N ILE A 102 -11.44 -3.76 -13.61
CA ILE A 102 -12.43 -3.91 -14.69
C ILE A 102 -13.31 -5.15 -14.47
N ALA A 103 -12.70 -6.31 -14.19
CA ALA A 103 -13.43 -7.57 -14.01
C ALA A 103 -14.36 -7.52 -12.79
N GLU A 104 -13.88 -6.98 -11.68
CA GLU A 104 -14.64 -6.81 -10.45
C GLU A 104 -15.77 -5.79 -10.65
N GLY A 105 -15.52 -4.66 -11.32
CA GLY A 105 -16.56 -3.68 -11.63
C GLY A 105 -17.69 -4.26 -12.49
N ARG A 106 -17.35 -5.10 -13.48
CA ARG A 106 -18.35 -5.84 -14.27
C ARG A 106 -19.12 -6.87 -13.44
N SER A 107 -18.49 -7.42 -12.41
CA SER A 107 -19.12 -8.44 -11.56
C SER A 107 -20.05 -7.80 -10.54
N ALA A 108 -19.64 -6.68 -9.91
CA ALA A 108 -20.49 -5.87 -9.06
C ALA A 108 -21.74 -5.35 -9.80
N ALA A 109 -21.60 -4.97 -11.08
CA ALA A 109 -22.71 -4.50 -11.90
C ALA A 109 -23.69 -5.61 -12.35
N ARG A 110 -23.34 -6.90 -12.18
CA ARG A 110 -24.22 -8.03 -12.51
C ARG A 110 -25.20 -8.40 -11.39
N GLY A 111 -25.13 -7.69 -10.26
CA GLY A 111 -26.05 -7.85 -9.12
C GLY A 111 -27.51 -7.92 -9.54
#